data_AF-A0A3E5FP68-F1
#
_entry.id   AF-A0A3E5FP68-F1
#
_cell.length_a   1.000
_cell.length_b   1.000
_cell.length_c   1.000
_cell.angle_alpha   90.00
_cell.angle_beta   90.00
_cell.angle_gamma   90.00
#
_symmetry.space_group_name_H-M   'P 1'
#
loop_
_entity.id
_entity.type
_entity.pdbx_description
1 polymer ?
#
loop_
_entity_poly.entity_id
_entity_poly.type
_entity_poly.pdbx_seq_one_letter_code
_entity_poly.pdbx_strand_id
1 'polypeptide(L)' 'MFDELKTYGVEDVLFISMDGVSGLEAGAKSIFPDIVVQRYIVYLIRNSIKYVLSKEYKNIRNQLKEYMVYHH' A
#
# COMPACT_ATOMS: atom_id res chain seq x y z
N MET A 1 -7.14 15.16 -7.81
CA MET A 1 -6.46 13.84 -7.88
C MET A 1 -7.44 12.69 -8.10
N PHE A 2 -8.21 12.21 -7.11
CA PHE A 2 -9.12 11.06 -7.34
C PHE A 2 -10.25 11.37 -8.32
N ASP A 3 -10.78 12.61 -8.30
CA ASP A 3 -11.77 13.09 -9.27
C ASP A 3 -11.29 13.05 -10.72
N GLU A 4 -9.98 13.21 -10.96
CA GLU A 4 -9.42 13.15 -12.31
C GLU A 4 -9.58 11.76 -12.92
N LEU A 5 -9.59 10.70 -12.10
CA LEU A 5 -9.84 9.34 -12.57
C LEU A 5 -11.24 9.22 -13.18
N LYS A 6 -12.26 9.87 -12.60
CA LYS A 6 -13.61 9.94 -13.17
C LYS A 6 -13.60 10.67 -14.51
N THR A 7 -12.84 11.76 -14.63
CA THR A 7 -12.66 12.49 -15.89
C THR A 7 -12.00 11.63 -16.98
N TYR A 8 -11.14 10.68 -16.60
CA TYR A 8 -10.57 9.68 -17.52
C TYR A 8 -11.49 8.48 -17.80
N GLY A 9 -12.72 8.48 -17.30
CA GLY A 9 -13.69 7.41 -17.52
C GLY A 9 -13.54 6.21 -16.59
N VAL A 10 -12.78 6.32 -15.50
CA VAL A 10 -12.73 5.28 -14.47
C VAL A 10 -14.06 5.28 -13.72
N GLU A 11 -14.88 4.27 -13.97
CA GLU A 11 -16.20 4.15 -13.35
C GLU A 11 -16.10 3.72 -11.88
N ASP A 12 -15.23 2.78 -11.56
CA ASP A 12 -15.09 2.26 -10.19
C ASP A 12 -13.66 1.77 -9.89
N VAL A 13 -13.33 1.75 -8.60
CA VAL A 13 -12.06 1.23 -8.07
C VAL A 13 -12.37 0.35 -6.87
N LEU A 14 -12.15 -0.95 -7.02
CA LEU A 14 -12.42 -1.92 -5.96
C LEU A 14 -11.36 -1.90 -4.85
N PHE A 15 -10.10 -1.71 -5.23
CA PHE A 15 -8.96 -1.74 -4.30
C PHE A 15 -7.94 -0.67 -4.65
N ILE A 16 -7.41 -0.01 -3.62
CA ILE A 16 -6.26 0.88 -3.75
C ILE A 16 -5.27 0.64 -2.61
N SER A 17 -3.98 0.64 -2.94
CA SER A 17 -2.90 0.55 -1.94
C SER A 17 -2.30 1.93 -1.72
N MET A 18 -2.26 2.39 -0.48
CA MET A 18 -1.66 3.69 -0.11
C MET A 18 -0.78 3.54 1.14
N ASP A 19 0.24 4.39 1.27
CA ASP A 19 1.19 4.38 2.39
C ASP A 19 0.62 4.96 3.70
N GLY A 20 -0.58 5.55 3.63
CA GLY A 20 -1.38 6.05 4.74
C GLY A 20 -1.12 7.51 5.11
N VAL A 21 -0.72 8.32 4.13
CA VAL A 21 -0.81 9.77 4.22
C VAL A 21 -2.22 10.19 4.64
N SER A 22 -2.29 11.03 5.67
CA SER A 22 -3.54 11.52 6.25
C SER A 22 -4.44 12.16 5.19
N GLY A 23 -5.73 11.83 5.22
CA GLY A 23 -6.73 12.39 4.32
C GLY A 23 -6.85 11.70 2.96
N LEU A 24 -5.89 10.86 2.53
CA LEU A 24 -6.01 10.14 1.25
C LEU A 24 -7.16 9.13 1.23
N GLU A 25 -7.35 8.38 2.32
CA GLU A 25 -8.45 7.41 2.40
C GLU A 25 -9.81 8.10 2.33
N ALA A 26 -9.98 9.20 3.07
CA ALA A 26 -11.22 9.99 3.04
C ALA A 26 -11.48 10.57 1.64
N GLY A 27 -10.45 11.10 1.00
CA GLY A 27 -10.55 11.62 -0.38
C GLY A 27 -10.82 10.54 -1.42
N ALA A 28 -10.33 9.31 -1.24
CA ALA A 28 -10.64 8.21 -2.14
C ALA A 28 -12.11 7.76 -1.96
N LYS A 29 -12.54 7.58 -0.71
CA LYS A 29 -13.91 7.16 -0.36
C LYS A 29 -14.98 8.20 -0.73
N SER A 30 -14.63 9.49 -0.82
CA SER A 30 -15.59 10.49 -1.29
C SER A 30 -15.92 10.34 -2.78
N ILE A 31 -15.01 9.76 -3.57
CA ILE A 31 -15.16 9.60 -5.04
C ILE A 31 -15.59 8.18 -5.42
N PHE A 32 -15.05 7.19 -4.72
CA PHE A 32 -15.33 5.77 -4.87
C PHE A 32 -15.80 5.22 -3.51
N PRO A 33 -17.11 5.28 -3.18
CA PRO A 33 -17.61 4.95 -1.85
C PRO A 33 -17.30 3.52 -1.39
N ASP A 34 -17.30 2.56 -2.33
CA ASP A 34 -17.13 1.13 -2.07
C ASP A 34 -15.66 0.66 -2.13
N ILE A 35 -14.72 1.60 -2.30
CA ILE A 35 -13.30 1.27 -2.43
C ILE A 35 -12.74 0.68 -1.14
N VAL A 36 -12.04 -0.45 -1.27
CA VAL A 36 -11.27 -1.03 -0.18
C VAL A 36 -9.86 -0.46 -0.21
N VAL A 37 -9.55 0.35 0.80
CA VAL A 37 -8.22 0.91 0.98
C VAL A 37 -7.34 -0.09 1.75
N GLN A 38 -6.24 -0.48 1.13
CA GLN A 38 -5.23 -1.35 1.71
C GLN A 38 -3.94 -0.57 1.99
N ARG A 39 -3.17 -1.03 2.98
CA ARG A 39 -1.85 -0.46 3.25
C ARG A 39 -0.87 -0.90 2.17
N TYR A 40 -0.07 0.03 1.65
CA TYR A 40 0.96 -0.26 0.66
C TYR A 40 2.19 -0.94 1.27
N ILE A 41 2.02 -2.18 1.73
CA ILE A 41 3.02 -2.97 2.48
C ILE A 41 4.33 -3.12 1.69
N VAL A 42 4.26 -3.30 0.37
CA VAL A 42 5.47 -3.40 -0.48
C VAL A 42 6.33 -2.14 -0.39
N TYR A 43 5.72 -0.96 -0.42
CA TYR A 43 6.45 0.30 -0.28
C TYR A 43 7.04 0.44 1.13
N LEU A 44 6.27 0.14 2.16
CA LEU A 44 6.76 0.19 3.55
C LEU A 44 7.97 -0.73 3.74
N ILE A 45 7.88 -1.99 3.30
CA ILE A 45 8.97 -2.96 3.39
C ILE A 45 10.22 -2.46 2.64
N ARG A 46 10.07 -1.99 1.40
CA ARG A 46 11.20 -1.44 0.63
C ARG A 46 11.84 -0.24 1.33
N ASN A 47 11.01 0.65 1.85
CA ASN A 47 11.47 1.86 2.54
C ASN A 47 12.13 1.55 3.90
N SER A 48 11.72 0.48 4.58
CA SER A 48 12.33 0.02 5.83
C SER A 48 13.63 -0.75 5.59
N ILE A 49 13.69 -1.62 4.58
CA ILE A 49 14.88 -2.46 4.32
C ILE A 49 16.09 -1.64 3.89
N LYS A 50 15.92 -0.42 3.34
CA LYS A 50 17.06 0.43 2.97
C LYS A 50 17.98 0.80 4.15
N TYR A 51 17.49 0.68 5.39
CA TYR A 51 18.25 0.93 6.62
C TYR A 51 18.93 -0.31 7.18
N VAL A 52 18.73 -1.47 6.56
CA VAL A 52 19.32 -2.74 6.98
C VAL A 52 20.74 -2.86 6.43
N LEU A 53 21.68 -3.29 7.28
CA LEU A 53 23.04 -3.60 6.84
C LEU A 53 23.00 -4.73 5.79
N SER A 54 23.76 -4.59 4.70
CA SER A 54 23.76 -5.56 3.59
C SER A 54 24.00 -7.01 4.05
N LYS A 55 24.79 -7.21 5.12
CA LYS A 55 25.05 -8.53 5.72
C LYS A 55 23.81 -9.20 6.32
N GLU A 56 22.83 -8.41 6.78
CA GLU A 56 21.59 -8.88 7.43
C GLU A 56 20.42 -8.96 6.46
N TYR A 57 20.54 -8.36 5.27
CA TYR A 57 19.49 -8.28 4.26
C TYR A 57 18.83 -9.64 3.97
N LYS A 58 19.65 -10.69 3.74
CA LYS A 58 19.14 -12.03 3.42
C LYS A 58 18.32 -12.62 4.56
N ASN A 59 18.76 -12.42 5.81
CA ASN A 59 18.06 -12.91 6.99
C ASN A 59 16.71 -12.17 7.18
N ILE A 60 16.75 -10.83 7.17
CA ILE A 60 15.55 -10.01 7.34
C ILE A 60 14.55 -10.25 6.22
N ARG A 61 14.99 -10.40 4.97
CA ARG A 61 14.11 -10.76 3.84
C ARG A 61 13.37 -12.07 4.08
N ASN A 62 14.05 -13.10 4.59
CA ASN A 62 13.43 -14.40 4.85
C ASN A 62 12.43 -14.32 6.01
N GLN A 63 12.79 -13.64 7.09
CA GLN A 63 11.89 -13.41 8.24
C GLN A 63 10.64 -12.62 7.83
N LEU A 64 10.80 -11.55 7.04
CA LEU A 64 9.66 -10.77 6.53
C LEU A 64 8.76 -11.61 5.62
N LYS A 65 9.34 -12.47 4.77
CA LYS A 65 8.57 -13.38 3.92
C LYS A 65 7.75 -14.36 4.76
N GLU A 66 8.36 -14.98 5.78
CA GLU A 66 7.64 -15.87 6.69
C GLU A 66 6.51 -15.13 7.42
N TYR A 67 6.82 -13.98 8.02
CA TYR A 67 5.84 -13.19 8.75
C TYR A 67 4.62 -12.83 7.89
N MET A 68 4.85 -12.39 6.65
CA MET A 68 3.77 -12.06 5.71
C MET A 68 2.91 -13.28 5.33
N VAL A 69 3.49 -14.47 5.21
CA VAL A 69 2.72 -15.67 4.85
C VAL A 69 1.85 -16.16 6.01
N TYR A 70 2.30 -15.98 7.26
CA TYR A 70 1.56 -16.47 8.44
C TYR A 70 0.47 -15.52 8.94
N HIS A 71 0.50 -14.24 8.56
CA HIS A 71 -0.36 -13.18 9.14
C HIS A 71 -1.30 -12.55 8.10
N HIS A 72 -1.49 -13.20 6.94
CA HIS A 72 -2.48 -12.86 5.92
C HIS A 72 -3.55 -13.94 5.79
#